data_AF-A0A0B1S371-F1
#
_entry.id   AF-A0A0B1S371-F1
#
_cell.length_a   1.000
_cell.length_b   1.000
_cell.length_c   1.000
_cell.angle_alpha   90.00
_cell.angle_beta   90.00
_cell.angle_gamma   90.00
#
_symmetry.space_group_name_H-M   'P 1'
#
loop_
_entity.id
_entity.type
_entity.pdbx_description
1 polymer ?
#
loop_
_entity_poly.entity_id
_entity_poly.type
_entity_poly.pdbx_seq_one_letter_code
_entity_poly.pdbx_strand_id
1 'polypeptide(L)'
;MNGLLTKIKNLIGLSTTKTKPEEEQPPKNMSEVIERLPESYLDYIDDEKPYRRAAAIVFIAIVLGMGTPLWYHTTRTYRAPFSTFPEEQTISLDIRVHLVVTNGSLVEEMNVLTEMMLEKFAENEVRTPLNISWSVHNEGVKSLKSLDARKDSEGDPLEVFLAVVSPEEWAYFSATNVFLDRGRWALVQYTADRSKMEERLRSLIWE
;
A
#
# COMPACT_ATOMS: atom_id res chain seq x y z
N MET A 1 -64.63 19.60 -11.26
CA MET A 1 -64.08 18.23 -11.39
C MET A 1 -64.31 17.78 -12.82
N ASN A 2 -63.22 17.58 -13.60
CA ASN A 2 -63.14 16.87 -14.91
C ASN A 2 -61.81 17.16 -15.67
N GLY A 3 -60.86 17.88 -15.07
CA GLY A 3 -59.54 18.18 -15.66
C GLY A 3 -58.47 17.09 -15.54
N LEU A 4 -58.81 15.86 -15.18
CA LEU A 4 -57.85 14.76 -14.92
C LEU A 4 -57.97 13.57 -15.88
N LEU A 5 -58.98 13.52 -16.75
CA LEU A 5 -59.20 12.41 -17.69
C LEU A 5 -58.65 12.65 -19.10
N THR A 6 -58.30 13.89 -19.46
CA THR A 6 -57.75 14.23 -20.78
C THR A 6 -56.24 13.99 -20.91
N LYS A 7 -55.50 13.83 -19.80
CA LYS A 7 -54.04 13.61 -19.84
C LYS A 7 -53.61 12.16 -20.06
N ILE A 8 -54.51 11.18 -19.94
CA ILE A 8 -54.15 9.76 -20.05
C ILE A 8 -54.38 9.21 -21.48
N LYS A 9 -55.15 9.91 -22.33
CA LYS A 9 -55.47 9.44 -23.69
C LYS A 9 -54.39 9.67 -24.74
N ASN A 10 -53.38 10.51 -24.49
CA ASN A 10 -52.29 10.75 -25.44
C ASN A 10 -51.07 9.83 -25.25
N LEU A 11 -51.13 8.85 -24.34
CA LEU A 11 -50.01 7.96 -24.03
C LEU A 11 -50.14 6.55 -24.60
N ILE A 12 -51.21 6.23 -25.35
CA ILE A 12 -51.43 4.88 -25.87
C ILE A 12 -51.78 4.95 -27.36
N GLY A 13 -50.73 4.76 -28.17
CA GLY A 13 -50.63 4.28 -29.55
C GLY A 13 -51.81 4.37 -30.52
N LEU A 14 -51.52 4.86 -31.74
CA LEU A 14 -51.89 4.25 -33.03
C LEU A 14 -51.18 5.06 -34.14
N SER A 15 -50.10 4.54 -34.73
CA SER A 15 -50.08 3.71 -35.95
C SER A 15 -49.97 4.51 -37.25
N THR A 16 -48.82 4.31 -37.91
CA THR A 16 -48.62 4.21 -39.36
C THR A 16 -49.03 5.38 -40.25
N THR A 17 -48.01 6.06 -40.78
CA THR A 17 -47.88 6.23 -42.24
C THR A 17 -46.46 5.83 -42.65
N LYS A 18 -46.40 4.82 -43.54
CA LYS A 18 -45.17 4.36 -44.18
C LYS A 18 -44.70 5.41 -45.17
N THR A 19 -43.45 5.83 -45.06
CA THR A 19 -42.65 6.27 -46.20
C THR A 19 -41.31 5.52 -46.10
N LYS A 20 -40.82 5.05 -47.26
CA LYS A 20 -39.70 4.11 -47.45
C LYS A 20 -38.46 4.41 -46.58
N PRO A 21 -37.68 3.38 -46.19
CA PRO A 21 -36.42 3.57 -45.49
C PRO A 21 -35.34 3.97 -46.51
N GLU A 22 -34.84 5.19 -46.42
CA GLU A 22 -33.44 5.44 -46.77
C GLU A 22 -32.62 5.12 -45.53
N GLU A 23 -31.58 4.30 -45.69
CA GLU A 23 -30.67 3.90 -44.63
C GLU A 23 -29.91 5.12 -44.10
N GLU A 24 -30.45 5.81 -43.09
CA GLU A 24 -29.72 6.82 -42.35
C GLU A 24 -28.60 6.15 -41.53
N GLN A 25 -27.36 6.37 -41.97
CA GLN A 25 -26.19 5.91 -41.25
C GLN A 25 -26.19 6.42 -39.80
N PRO A 26 -25.82 5.56 -38.82
CA PRO A 26 -25.78 5.96 -37.42
C PRO A 26 -24.77 7.11 -37.25
N PRO A 27 -25.13 8.17 -36.51
CA PRO A 27 -24.29 9.36 -36.36
C PRO A 27 -22.99 8.98 -35.65
N LYS A 28 -21.86 9.45 -36.18
CA LYS A 28 -20.53 9.08 -35.65
C LYS A 28 -20.13 9.90 -34.43
N ASN A 29 -20.71 11.09 -34.25
CA ASN A 29 -20.39 12.03 -33.17
C ASN A 29 -21.62 12.82 -32.69
N MET A 30 -21.62 13.30 -31.44
CA MET A 30 -22.73 14.09 -30.87
C MET A 30 -23.02 15.37 -31.66
N SER A 31 -22.03 15.98 -32.31
CA SER A 31 -22.23 17.17 -33.14
C SER A 31 -23.14 16.88 -34.35
N GLU A 32 -23.00 15.71 -34.96
CA GLU A 32 -23.82 15.28 -36.09
C GLU A 32 -25.26 14.96 -35.65
N VAL A 33 -25.43 14.49 -34.41
CA VAL A 33 -26.76 14.33 -33.79
C VAL A 33 -27.44 15.67 -33.60
N ILE A 34 -26.69 16.70 -33.21
CA ILE A 34 -27.22 18.05 -32.98
C ILE A 34 -27.63 18.70 -34.30
N GLU A 35 -26.86 18.53 -35.38
CA GLU A 35 -27.20 19.08 -36.70
C GLU A 35 -28.43 18.43 -37.35
N ARG A 36 -28.74 17.16 -37.01
CA ARG A 36 -29.95 16.46 -37.47
C ARG A 36 -31.21 16.84 -36.69
N LEU A 37 -31.10 17.66 -35.64
CA LEU A 37 -32.27 18.11 -34.88
C LEU A 37 -33.07 19.15 -35.69
N PRO A 38 -34.41 19.17 -35.55
CA PRO A 38 -35.24 20.20 -36.20
C PRO A 38 -34.78 21.59 -35.79
N GLU A 39 -34.84 22.57 -36.70
CA GLU A 39 -34.39 23.96 -36.46
C GLU A 39 -35.01 24.58 -35.20
N SER A 40 -36.26 24.22 -34.86
CA SER A 40 -36.92 24.66 -33.64
C SER A 40 -36.24 24.20 -32.34
N TYR A 41 -35.53 23.07 -32.36
CA TYR A 41 -34.73 22.61 -31.23
C TYR A 41 -33.36 23.28 -31.19
N LEU A 42 -32.79 23.63 -32.35
CA LEU A 42 -31.53 24.37 -32.42
C LEU A 42 -31.70 25.79 -31.90
N ASP A 43 -32.78 26.47 -32.28
CA ASP A 43 -33.14 27.79 -31.75
C ASP A 43 -33.36 27.73 -30.23
N TYR A 44 -34.06 26.71 -29.74
CA TYR A 44 -34.26 26.52 -28.30
C TYR A 44 -32.94 26.27 -27.55
N ILE A 45 -32.02 25.46 -28.11
CA ILE A 45 -30.70 25.22 -27.52
C ILE A 45 -29.89 26.52 -27.46
N ASP A 46 -29.97 27.33 -28.50
CA ASP A 46 -29.26 28.61 -28.59
C ASP A 46 -29.81 29.64 -27.60
N ASP A 47 -31.12 29.67 -27.42
CA ASP A 47 -31.79 30.48 -26.40
C ASP A 47 -31.49 30.01 -24.97
N GLU A 48 -31.22 28.71 -24.76
CA GLU A 48 -30.90 28.15 -23.44
C GLU A 48 -29.42 28.32 -23.04
N LYS A 49 -28.51 28.52 -24.01
CA LYS A 49 -27.05 28.76 -23.77
C LYS A 49 -26.77 29.79 -22.67
N PRO A 50 -27.38 31.00 -22.64
CA PRO A 50 -27.13 31.97 -21.59
C PRO A 50 -27.55 31.47 -20.20
N TYR A 51 -28.69 30.78 -20.08
CA TYR A 51 -29.16 30.22 -18.82
C TYR A 51 -28.25 29.10 -18.31
N ARG A 52 -27.77 28.23 -19.21
CA ARG A 52 -26.80 27.17 -18.87
C ARG A 52 -25.48 27.75 -18.39
N ARG A 53 -24.98 28.82 -19.02
CA ARG A 53 -23.78 29.53 -18.59
C ARG A 53 -23.98 30.20 -17.23
N ALA A 54 -25.13 30.85 -17.02
CA ALA A 54 -25.47 31.46 -15.73
C ALA A 54 -25.55 30.40 -14.61
N ALA A 55 -26.20 29.26 -14.86
CA ALA A 55 -26.27 28.16 -13.91
C ALA A 55 -24.89 27.59 -13.57
N ALA A 56 -24.00 27.44 -14.57
CA ALA A 56 -22.63 26.99 -14.34
C ALA A 56 -21.83 27.99 -13.48
N ILE A 57 -21.98 29.30 -13.73
CA ILE A 57 -21.33 30.35 -12.94
C ILE A 57 -21.83 30.32 -11.48
N VAL A 58 -23.14 30.18 -11.28
CA VAL A 58 -23.73 30.07 -9.94
C VAL A 58 -23.23 28.82 -9.22
N PHE A 59 -23.14 27.69 -9.91
CA PHE A 59 -22.58 26.46 -9.34
C PHE A 59 -21.11 26.65 -8.90
N ILE A 60 -20.28 27.26 -9.75
CA ILE A 60 -18.88 27.58 -9.41
C ILE A 60 -18.83 28.51 -8.18
N ALA A 61 -19.69 29.53 -8.13
CA ALA A 61 -19.77 30.44 -7.00
C ALA A 61 -20.16 29.74 -5.69
N ILE A 62 -21.07 28.76 -5.74
CA ILE A 62 -21.44 27.94 -4.57
C ILE A 62 -20.26 27.06 -4.13
N VAL A 63 -19.59 26.39 -5.07
CA VAL A 63 -18.45 25.52 -4.77
C VAL A 63 -17.30 26.31 -4.16
N LEU A 64 -16.98 27.49 -4.68
CA LEU A 64 -15.94 28.34 -4.09
C LEU A 64 -16.39 28.99 -2.79
N GLY A 65 -17.63 29.48 -2.73
CA GLY A 65 -18.16 30.19 -1.56
C GLY A 65 -18.41 29.29 -0.35
N MET A 66 -18.76 28.02 -0.56
CA MET A 66 -18.99 27.05 0.53
C MET A 66 -17.87 26.03 0.65
N GLY A 67 -17.37 25.51 -0.47
CA GLY A 67 -16.34 24.49 -0.48
C GLY A 67 -14.98 24.99 0.00
N THR A 68 -14.55 26.19 -0.40
CA THR A 68 -13.25 26.73 0.06
C THR A 68 -13.26 27.02 1.57
N PRO A 69 -14.28 27.67 2.17
CA PRO A 69 -14.33 27.85 3.62
C PRO A 69 -14.46 26.53 4.39
N LEU A 70 -15.25 25.57 3.89
CA LEU A 70 -15.38 24.25 4.52
C LEU A 70 -14.05 23.48 4.48
N TRP A 71 -13.37 23.50 3.33
CA TRP A 71 -12.03 22.92 3.20
C TRP A 71 -11.04 23.59 4.14
N TYR A 72 -11.01 24.92 4.17
CA TYR A 72 -10.12 25.67 5.05
C TYR A 72 -10.38 25.36 6.52
N HIS A 73 -11.64 25.33 6.98
CA HIS A 73 -11.96 25.04 8.37
C HIS A 73 -11.66 23.59 8.77
N THR A 74 -11.89 22.63 7.87
CA THR A 74 -11.62 21.21 8.14
C THR A 74 -10.12 20.88 8.09
N THR A 75 -9.36 21.50 7.19
CA THR A 75 -7.90 21.30 7.10
C THR A 75 -7.09 22.18 8.06
N ARG A 76 -7.68 23.24 8.61
CA ARG A 76 -7.06 24.06 9.68
C ARG A 76 -6.97 23.34 11.03
N THR A 77 -7.47 22.11 11.13
CA THR A 77 -7.22 21.27 12.31
C THR A 77 -5.72 21.29 12.60
N TYR A 78 -5.39 21.76 13.81
CA TYR A 78 -4.03 21.76 14.31
C TYR A 78 -3.51 20.32 14.20
N ARG A 79 -2.61 20.09 13.25
CA ARG A 79 -1.82 18.86 13.27
C ARG A 79 -1.11 18.90 14.61
N ALA A 80 -1.34 17.89 15.44
CA ALA A 80 -0.70 17.80 16.76
C ALA A 80 0.77 18.20 16.59
N PRO A 81 1.32 19.02 17.49
CA PRO A 81 2.72 19.38 17.41
C PRO A 81 3.45 18.06 17.59
N PHE A 82 4.02 17.55 16.51
CA PHE A 82 4.98 16.48 16.65
C PHE A 82 6.09 17.10 17.47
N SER A 83 6.37 16.53 18.64
CA SER A 83 7.59 16.83 19.37
C SER A 83 8.73 16.47 18.43
N THR A 84 9.21 17.45 17.69
CA THR A 84 10.40 17.28 16.88
C THR A 84 11.53 17.07 17.88
N PHE A 85 12.27 15.98 17.71
CA PHE A 85 13.48 15.78 18.49
C PHE A 85 14.38 17.00 18.24
N PRO A 86 14.98 17.61 19.28
CA PRO A 86 16.01 18.63 19.12
C PRO A 86 17.08 18.13 18.14
N GLU A 87 17.61 19.00 17.30
CA GLU A 87 18.64 18.63 16.30
C GLU A 87 19.90 18.01 16.95
N GLU A 88 20.11 18.29 18.23
CA GLU A 88 21.22 17.82 19.05
C GLU A 88 20.92 16.53 19.82
N GLN A 89 19.65 16.11 19.89
CA GLN A 89 19.29 14.90 20.64
C GLN A 89 19.76 13.69 19.85
N THR A 90 20.60 12.84 20.44
CA THR A 90 20.96 11.54 19.87
C THR A 90 20.23 10.43 20.62
N ILE A 91 19.53 9.55 19.90
CA ILE A 91 18.85 8.38 20.46
C ILE A 91 19.72 7.15 20.18
N SER A 92 20.34 6.60 21.21
CA SER A 92 21.15 5.38 21.10
C SER A 92 20.25 4.13 21.16
N LEU A 93 20.32 3.28 20.15
CA LEU A 93 19.64 1.99 20.10
C LEU A 93 20.70 0.88 20.02
N ASP A 94 20.64 -0.09 20.93
CA ASP A 94 21.48 -1.29 20.88
C ASP A 94 20.64 -2.44 20.33
N ILE A 95 21.03 -2.98 19.18
CA ILE A 95 20.34 -4.09 18.51
C ILE A 95 21.23 -5.32 18.58
N ARG A 96 20.68 -6.40 19.14
CA ARG A 96 21.40 -7.67 19.31
C ARG A 96 20.79 -8.75 18.45
N VAL A 97 21.58 -9.30 17.55
CA VAL A 97 21.17 -10.39 16.66
C VAL A 97 21.70 -11.71 17.22
N HIS A 98 20.81 -12.59 17.65
CA HIS A 98 21.12 -13.93 18.11
C HIS A 98 20.99 -14.90 16.93
N LEU A 99 22.08 -15.53 16.54
CA LEU A 99 22.11 -16.49 15.44
C LEU A 99 22.35 -17.91 16.00
N VAL A 100 21.57 -18.87 15.55
CA VAL A 100 21.77 -20.30 15.85
C VAL A 100 21.77 -21.11 14.56
N VAL A 101 22.47 -22.22 14.56
CA VAL A 101 22.44 -23.20 13.47
C VAL A 101 21.85 -24.51 13.95
N THR A 102 21.12 -25.23 13.10
CA THR A 102 20.63 -26.57 13.47
C THR A 102 21.66 -27.67 13.23
N ASN A 103 22.61 -27.44 12.31
CA ASN A 103 23.67 -28.38 11.97
C ASN A 103 25.05 -27.84 12.38
N GLY A 104 25.83 -28.66 13.08
CA GLY A 104 27.18 -28.33 13.54
C GLY A 104 28.18 -28.04 12.43
N SER A 105 28.00 -28.62 11.24
CA SER A 105 28.87 -28.34 10.09
C SER A 105 28.75 -26.90 9.57
N LEU A 106 27.65 -26.21 9.88
CA LEU A 106 27.37 -24.85 9.42
C LEU A 106 27.93 -23.77 10.36
N VAL A 107 28.41 -24.14 11.55
CA VAL A 107 28.86 -23.19 12.57
C VAL A 107 29.99 -22.29 12.06
N GLU A 108 31.02 -22.88 11.46
CA GLU A 108 32.18 -22.13 10.96
C GLU A 108 31.81 -21.19 9.82
N GLU A 109 31.00 -21.67 8.87
CA GLU A 109 30.54 -20.83 7.76
C GLU A 109 29.66 -19.67 8.24
N MET A 110 28.79 -19.91 9.23
CA MET A 110 27.95 -18.85 9.78
C MET A 110 28.71 -17.85 10.64
N ASN A 111 29.83 -18.24 11.28
CA ASN A 111 30.71 -17.28 11.95
C ASN A 111 31.31 -16.28 10.96
N VAL A 112 31.82 -16.78 9.83
CA VAL A 112 32.37 -15.92 8.77
C VAL A 112 31.28 -15.00 8.20
N LEU A 113 30.08 -15.53 7.96
CA LEU A 113 28.95 -14.74 7.47
C LEU A 113 28.52 -13.67 8.48
N THR A 114 28.55 -13.99 9.77
CA THR A 114 28.21 -13.08 10.88
C THR A 114 29.13 -11.88 10.92
N GLU A 115 30.45 -12.09 10.80
CA GLU A 115 31.43 -11.00 10.78
C GLU A 115 31.20 -10.06 9.58
N MET A 116 30.95 -10.62 8.41
CA MET A 116 30.62 -9.83 7.21
C MET A 116 29.33 -9.02 7.35
N MET A 117 28.30 -9.59 7.98
CA MET A 117 27.04 -8.85 8.20
C MET A 117 27.23 -7.70 9.17
N LEU A 118 28.03 -7.87 10.22
CA LEU A 118 28.31 -6.83 11.20
C LEU A 118 29.04 -5.64 10.58
N GLU A 119 30.00 -5.90 9.67
CA GLU A 119 30.66 -4.86 8.88
C GLU A 119 29.65 -4.06 8.04
N LYS A 120 28.75 -4.76 7.33
CA LYS A 120 27.70 -4.14 6.52
C LYS A 120 26.68 -3.35 7.35
N PHE A 121 26.37 -3.78 8.58
CA PHE A 121 25.49 -3.02 9.47
C PHE A 121 26.13 -1.73 9.95
N ALA A 122 27.45 -1.73 10.18
CA ALA A 122 28.20 -0.53 10.56
C ALA A 122 28.34 0.47 9.39
N GLU A 123 28.41 -0.01 8.15
CA GLU A 123 28.51 0.84 6.94
C GLU A 123 27.18 1.48 6.52
N ASN A 124 26.04 0.91 6.91
CA ASN A 124 24.74 1.46 6.54
C ASN A 124 24.50 2.82 7.21
N GLU A 125 24.05 3.79 6.40
CA GLU A 125 23.85 5.18 6.82
C GLU A 125 22.72 5.29 7.86
N VAL A 126 23.09 5.35 9.15
CA VAL A 126 22.16 5.66 10.23
C VAL A 126 21.84 7.16 10.19
N ARG A 127 20.58 7.51 10.01
CA ARG A 127 20.14 8.91 9.95
C ARG A 127 20.04 9.50 11.36
N THR A 128 20.62 10.69 11.56
CA THR A 128 20.39 11.49 12.77
C THR A 128 18.89 11.70 13.01
N PRO A 129 18.39 11.64 14.25
CA PRO A 129 19.12 11.59 15.53
C PRO A 129 19.56 10.20 16.00
N LEU A 130 19.35 9.14 15.22
CA LEU A 130 19.57 7.77 15.67
C LEU A 130 21.07 7.44 15.69
N ASN A 131 21.51 6.75 16.72
CA ASN A 131 22.81 6.10 16.80
C ASN A 131 22.57 4.63 17.10
N ILE A 132 22.78 3.75 16.13
CA ILE A 132 22.45 2.33 16.26
C ILE A 132 23.76 1.54 16.43
N SER A 133 23.91 0.86 17.57
CA SER A 133 24.95 -0.14 17.79
C SER A 133 24.41 -1.52 17.46
N TRP A 134 25.18 -2.30 16.72
CA TRP A 134 24.83 -3.66 16.34
C TRP A 134 25.79 -4.64 17.01
N SER A 135 25.25 -5.70 17.62
CA SER A 135 26.01 -6.87 17.99
C SER A 135 25.38 -8.12 17.38
N VAL A 136 26.21 -9.05 16.92
CA VAL A 136 25.74 -10.35 16.44
C VAL A 136 26.41 -11.44 17.27
N HIS A 137 25.60 -12.33 17.83
CA HIS A 137 26.03 -13.42 18.68
C HIS A 137 25.63 -14.75 18.06
N ASN A 138 26.62 -15.54 17.63
CA ASN A 138 26.37 -16.93 17.27
C ASN A 138 26.28 -17.77 18.55
N GLU A 139 25.06 -18.18 18.93
CA GLU A 139 24.79 -19.04 20.07
C GLU A 139 25.09 -20.53 19.79
N GLY A 140 25.56 -20.86 18.58
CA GLY A 140 26.01 -22.20 18.20
C GLY A 140 24.90 -23.12 17.73
N VAL A 141 25.06 -24.42 18.01
CA VAL A 141 24.15 -25.46 17.51
C VAL A 141 22.96 -25.64 18.44
N LYS A 142 21.74 -25.48 17.91
CA LYS A 142 20.50 -25.76 18.64
C LYS A 142 19.55 -26.59 17.82
N SER A 143 18.91 -27.57 18.46
CA SER A 143 17.87 -28.36 17.81
C SER A 143 16.60 -27.52 17.59
N LEU A 144 15.85 -27.78 16.53
CA LEU A 144 14.60 -27.06 16.25
C LEU A 144 13.63 -27.10 17.45
N LYS A 145 13.49 -28.27 18.09
CA LYS A 145 12.63 -28.47 19.27
C LYS A 145 13.03 -27.64 20.49
N SER A 146 14.31 -27.29 20.61
CA SER A 146 14.81 -26.46 21.71
C SER A 146 14.58 -24.97 21.51
N LEU A 147 14.28 -24.54 20.28
CA LEU A 147 13.96 -23.15 19.95
C LEU A 147 12.56 -22.78 20.45
N ASP A 148 11.61 -23.71 20.34
CA ASP A 148 10.23 -23.57 20.82
C ASP A 148 10.12 -23.46 22.35
N ALA A 149 11.10 -24.00 23.07
CA ALA A 149 11.06 -24.13 24.52
C ALA A 149 11.55 -22.89 25.30
N ARG A 150 12.15 -21.90 24.62
CA ARG A 150 12.70 -20.70 25.28
C ARG A 150 11.55 -19.77 25.67
N LYS A 151 11.19 -19.79 26.96
CA LYS A 151 10.26 -18.81 27.55
C LYS A 151 10.90 -17.43 27.58
N ASP A 152 10.07 -16.43 27.34
CA ASP A 152 10.38 -15.02 27.42
C ASP A 152 11.23 -14.70 28.66
N SER A 153 12.47 -14.28 28.44
CA SER A 153 13.26 -13.68 29.49
C SER A 153 12.84 -12.21 29.59
N GLU A 154 12.50 -11.75 30.80
CA GLU A 154 12.20 -10.34 31.09
C GLU A 154 13.50 -9.52 31.05
N GLY A 155 13.57 -8.56 30.13
CA GLY A 155 14.56 -7.47 30.13
C GLY A 155 15.14 -7.11 28.75
N ASP A 156 14.93 -5.86 28.32
CA ASP A 156 15.38 -5.20 27.06
C ASP A 156 16.86 -5.46 26.69
N PRO A 157 17.21 -5.59 25.39
CA PRO A 157 16.98 -4.59 24.31
C PRO A 157 16.29 -5.14 23.04
N LEU A 158 16.32 -4.36 21.93
CA LEU A 158 15.88 -4.78 20.58
C LEU A 158 16.67 -6.02 20.14
N GLU A 159 16.09 -7.20 20.36
CA GLU A 159 16.71 -8.48 20.04
C GLU A 159 16.08 -9.10 18.79
N VAL A 160 16.92 -9.54 17.86
CA VAL A 160 16.51 -10.30 16.67
C VAL A 160 17.03 -11.71 16.80
N PHE A 161 16.16 -12.71 16.72
CA PHE A 161 16.54 -14.12 16.85
C PHE A 161 16.41 -14.83 15.50
N LEU A 162 17.52 -15.36 15.00
CA LEU A 162 17.64 -16.00 13.69
C LEU A 162 18.14 -17.43 13.83
N ALA A 163 17.40 -18.39 13.28
CA ALA A 163 17.82 -19.78 13.24
C ALA A 163 18.04 -20.22 11.80
N VAL A 164 19.28 -20.60 11.49
CA VAL A 164 19.66 -21.16 10.19
C VAL A 164 19.46 -22.67 10.25
N VAL A 165 18.49 -23.13 9.47
CA VAL A 165 18.03 -24.52 9.47
C VAL A 165 18.56 -25.22 8.23
N SER A 166 19.13 -26.40 8.43
CA SER A 166 19.59 -27.24 7.32
C SER A 166 18.41 -27.66 6.41
N PRO A 167 18.60 -27.83 5.09
CA PRO A 167 17.51 -28.23 4.19
C PRO A 167 16.87 -29.56 4.56
N GLU A 168 17.63 -30.46 5.18
CA GLU A 168 17.19 -31.79 5.63
C GLU A 168 16.20 -31.72 6.80
N GLU A 169 16.32 -30.69 7.64
CA GLU A 169 15.48 -30.47 8.82
C GLU A 169 14.37 -29.44 8.58
N TRP A 170 14.24 -28.94 7.35
CA TRP A 170 13.25 -27.94 6.99
C TRP A 170 11.84 -28.56 6.94
N ALA A 171 11.04 -28.28 7.97
CA ALA A 171 9.68 -28.80 8.09
C ALA A 171 8.61 -27.98 7.35
N TYR A 172 8.99 -26.83 6.79
CA TYR A 172 8.06 -25.87 6.17
C TYR A 172 8.02 -26.02 4.65
N PHE A 173 6.97 -25.45 4.04
CA PHE A 173 6.74 -25.56 2.60
C PHE A 173 7.96 -25.09 1.79
N SER A 174 8.33 -25.81 0.73
CA SER A 174 9.58 -25.59 -0.02
C SER A 174 9.66 -24.25 -0.77
N ALA A 175 8.54 -23.57 -1.00
CA ALA A 175 8.54 -22.22 -1.58
C ALA A 175 8.89 -21.14 -0.55
N THR A 176 8.77 -21.44 0.75
CA THR A 176 9.06 -20.50 1.82
C THR A 176 10.46 -20.78 2.36
N ASN A 177 11.40 -19.89 2.06
CA ASN A 177 12.80 -20.00 2.51
C ASN A 177 13.04 -19.32 3.87
N VAL A 178 12.04 -18.57 4.34
CA VAL A 178 12.03 -17.83 5.58
C VAL A 178 10.69 -18.12 6.25
N PHE A 179 10.72 -18.52 7.51
CA PHE A 179 9.52 -18.81 8.29
C PHE A 179 9.60 -18.07 9.62
N LEU A 180 8.65 -17.18 9.85
CA LEU A 180 8.47 -16.53 11.14
C LEU A 180 7.69 -17.49 12.03
N ASP A 181 8.39 -18.13 12.97
CA ASP A 181 7.73 -19.05 13.88
C ASP A 181 6.87 -18.31 14.92
N ARG A 182 5.96 -19.02 15.58
CA ARG A 182 5.15 -18.46 16.68
C ARG A 182 5.98 -18.10 17.91
N GLY A 183 7.21 -18.61 18.03
CA GLY A 183 8.18 -18.21 19.03
C GLY A 183 8.90 -16.90 18.69
N ARG A 184 10.04 -16.63 19.36
CA ARG A 184 10.90 -15.48 19.07
C ARG A 184 11.77 -15.65 17.82
N TRP A 185 11.92 -16.87 17.30
CA TRP A 185 12.90 -17.20 16.26
C TRP A 185 12.31 -17.06 14.84
N ALA A 186 13.01 -16.32 13.99
CA ALA A 186 12.83 -16.42 12.55
C ALA A 186 13.73 -17.52 12.00
N LEU A 187 13.14 -18.48 11.29
CA LEU A 187 13.83 -19.61 10.70
C LEU A 187 14.20 -19.28 9.25
N VAL A 188 15.44 -19.55 8.87
CA VAL A 188 15.95 -19.36 7.51
C VAL A 188 16.48 -20.70 7.01
N GLN A 189 16.02 -21.11 5.84
CA GLN A 189 16.58 -22.29 5.19
C GLN A 189 17.98 -21.96 4.65
N TYR A 190 18.96 -22.75 5.10
CA TYR A 190 20.33 -22.65 4.61
C TYR A 190 20.40 -22.90 3.09
N THR A 191 21.27 -22.16 2.42
CA THR A 191 21.62 -22.37 1.02
C THR A 191 23.13 -22.24 0.85
N ALA A 192 23.72 -23.09 0.00
CA ALA A 192 25.15 -23.03 -0.32
C ALA A 192 25.52 -21.77 -1.12
N ASP A 193 24.54 -21.09 -1.72
CA ASP A 193 24.73 -19.81 -2.38
C ASP A 193 24.83 -18.68 -1.35
N ARG A 194 26.07 -18.31 -1.01
CA ARG A 194 26.36 -17.28 0.01
C ARG A 194 25.65 -15.95 -0.26
N SER A 195 25.52 -15.56 -1.53
CA SER A 195 24.87 -14.29 -1.89
C SER A 195 23.38 -14.31 -1.52
N LYS A 196 22.70 -15.42 -1.81
CA LYS A 196 21.30 -15.62 -1.44
C LYS A 196 21.12 -15.79 0.07
N MET A 197 22.05 -16.43 0.75
CA MET A 197 21.98 -16.58 2.21
C MET A 197 22.09 -15.21 2.90
N GLU A 198 23.02 -14.38 2.44
CA GLU A 198 23.18 -13.01 2.93
C GLU A 198 21.92 -12.17 2.68
N GLU A 199 21.37 -12.22 1.46
CA GLU A 199 20.13 -11.51 1.10
C GLU A 199 18.95 -11.90 2.01
N ARG A 200 18.77 -13.20 2.28
CA ARG A 200 17.70 -13.73 3.16
C ARG A 200 17.87 -13.29 4.61
N LEU A 201 19.09 -13.28 5.13
CA LEU A 201 19.34 -12.82 6.49
C LEU A 201 19.17 -11.31 6.60
N ARG A 202 19.56 -10.56 5.56
CA ARG A 202 19.41 -9.10 5.51
C ARG A 202 17.93 -8.71 5.45
N SER A 203 17.11 -9.38 4.64
CA SER A 203 15.68 -9.09 4.56
C SER A 203 14.99 -9.28 5.91
N LEU A 204 15.42 -10.26 6.72
CA LEU A 204 14.87 -10.47 8.06
C LEU A 204 15.19 -9.38 9.09
N ILE A 205 16.23 -8.60 8.85
CA ILE A 205 16.69 -7.56 9.78
C ILE A 205 16.18 -6.18 9.34
N TRP A 206 15.97 -5.97 8.04
CA TRP A 206 15.69 -4.64 7.46
C TRP A 206 14.34 -4.48 6.76
N GLU A 207 13.65 -5.56 6.35
CA GLU A 207 12.31 -5.50 5.71
C GLU A 207 11.20 -5.86 6.70
#